data_AF-A0A843IUV3-F1
#
_entry.id   AF-A0A843IUV3-F1
#
_cell.length_a   1.000
_cell.length_b   1.000
_cell.length_c   1.000
_cell.angle_alpha   90.00
_cell.angle_beta   90.00
_cell.angle_gamma   90.00
#
_symmetry.space_group_name_H-M   'P 1'
#
loop_
_entity.id
_entity.type
_entity.pdbx_description
1 polymer ?
#
loop_
_entity_poly.entity_id
_entity_poly.type
_entity_poly.pdbx_seq_one_letter_code
_entity_poly.pdbx_strand_id
1 'polypeptide(L)'
;MSVIKRNDSTERILFERKRIDITGPHDRQTVFIFVVAFAASAIAGAVFLEFTDLVLMDLSLFATLPLVVLGTFHLLRSKVYRYLLLVLAVAAGVMFFMGVSYVTIMAVAMISVGISGVVQLVAVLQRFLFYRVVASIEYLNVREKLTFWDRAVAFLFNISNDLDTRNLEIDANAKRASLPWNDIGSSLKISFIIGLFIWIYISMNPSWMEYDLTNVPVYLFALMMYIPVIVLPFSIFMSLNVRIETRYRDFKIYDGIKGTLMRMAIPVFATFMYIILAVNRNGFASVLAFIGMSVVFNFVICVFACLIYYKGFESDIVDAIIMKWKQFR
;
A
#
# COMPACT_ATOMS: atom_id res chain seq x y z
N MET A 1 -17.84 20.26 -37.71
CA MET A 1 -16.65 19.58 -37.13
C MET A 1 -15.43 20.45 -37.36
N SER A 2 -15.13 21.35 -36.43
CA SER A 2 -13.88 22.13 -36.48
C SER A 2 -12.76 21.26 -35.91
N VAL A 3 -11.85 20.85 -36.78
CA VAL A 3 -10.57 20.25 -36.40
C VAL A 3 -9.79 21.34 -35.68
N ILE A 4 -9.75 21.26 -34.34
CA ILE A 4 -8.88 22.10 -33.52
C ILE A 4 -7.45 21.78 -33.94
N LYS A 5 -6.81 22.73 -34.62
CA LYS A 5 -5.40 22.65 -35.04
C LYS A 5 -4.53 22.38 -33.80
N ARG A 6 -3.76 21.31 -33.93
CA ARG A 6 -2.61 20.87 -33.12
C ARG A 6 -1.87 22.06 -32.49
N ASN A 7 -1.79 22.08 -31.16
CA ASN A 7 -0.89 22.98 -30.45
C ASN A 7 0.20 22.13 -29.78
N ASP A 8 1.35 21.99 -30.45
CA ASP A 8 2.53 21.25 -29.95
C ASP A 8 2.98 21.74 -28.56
N SER A 9 2.60 22.97 -28.18
CA SER A 9 2.84 23.50 -26.84
C SER A 9 2.06 22.74 -25.76
N THR A 10 0.83 22.30 -26.02
CA THR A 10 -0.01 21.63 -25.01
C THR A 10 0.54 20.23 -24.69
N GLU A 11 1.00 19.48 -25.69
CA GLU A 11 1.66 18.19 -25.46
C GLU A 11 2.99 18.34 -24.72
N ARG A 12 3.79 19.37 -25.06
CA ARG A 12 5.03 19.68 -24.32
C ARG A 12 4.77 20.07 -22.87
N ILE A 13 3.79 20.93 -22.61
CA ILE A 13 3.40 21.34 -21.24
C ILE A 13 2.91 20.14 -20.44
N LEU A 14 2.09 19.26 -21.03
CA LEU A 14 1.63 18.03 -20.38
C LEU A 14 2.79 17.06 -20.09
N PHE A 15 3.77 16.98 -20.99
CA PHE A 15 4.96 16.16 -20.80
C PHE A 15 5.90 16.71 -19.71
N GLU A 16 6.06 18.03 -19.63
CA GLU A 16 6.83 18.70 -18.57
C GLU A 16 6.14 18.59 -17.21
N ARG A 17 4.80 18.73 -17.16
CA ARG A 17 4.00 18.52 -15.93
C ARG A 17 4.09 17.08 -15.41
N LYS A 18 4.13 16.08 -16.31
CA LYS A 18 4.37 14.66 -15.95
C LYS A 18 5.77 14.41 -15.33
N ARG A 19 6.71 15.34 -15.46
CA ARG A 19 8.07 15.27 -14.88
C ARG A 19 8.24 16.04 -13.58
N ILE A 20 7.19 16.67 -13.03
CA ILE A 20 7.30 17.31 -11.71
C ILE A 20 7.56 16.23 -10.67
N ASP A 21 8.82 16.17 -10.26
CA ASP A 21 9.31 15.21 -9.28
C ASP A 21 9.39 15.91 -7.91
N ILE A 22 8.60 15.44 -6.95
CA ILE A 22 8.67 15.90 -5.55
C ILE A 22 9.70 15.07 -4.75
N THR A 23 10.26 14.01 -5.34
CA THR A 23 11.15 13.13 -4.60
C THR A 23 12.42 13.86 -4.19
N GLY A 24 12.65 13.89 -2.88
CA GLY A 24 13.85 14.47 -2.30
C GLY A 24 15.05 13.51 -2.41
N PRO A 25 16.26 13.97 -2.05
CA PRO A 25 17.43 13.09 -1.92
C PRO A 25 17.20 11.96 -0.91
N HIS A 26 16.40 12.22 0.13
CA HIS A 26 15.96 11.19 1.09
C HIS A 26 15.13 10.09 0.41
N ASP A 27 14.18 10.46 -0.43
CA ASP A 27 13.28 9.51 -1.11
C ASP A 27 14.07 8.60 -2.06
N ARG A 28 15.08 9.15 -2.75
CA ARG A 28 16.01 8.36 -3.58
C ARG A 28 16.84 7.37 -2.77
N GLN A 29 17.31 7.76 -1.58
CA GLN A 29 17.99 6.85 -0.67
C GLN A 29 17.07 5.72 -0.20
N THR A 30 15.82 6.04 0.16
CA THR A 30 14.81 5.06 0.57
C THR A 30 14.54 4.04 -0.54
N VAL A 31 14.35 4.49 -1.78
CA VAL A 31 14.17 3.59 -2.95
C VAL A 31 15.39 2.73 -3.17
N PHE A 32 16.59 3.32 -3.14
CA PHE A 32 17.84 2.59 -3.35
C PHE A 32 18.03 1.49 -2.30
N ILE A 33 17.86 1.80 -1.01
CA ILE A 33 17.95 0.83 0.09
C ILE A 33 16.91 -0.27 -0.10
N PHE A 34 15.66 0.08 -0.44
CA PHE A 34 14.61 -0.90 -0.67
C PHE A 34 14.96 -1.84 -1.84
N VAL A 35 15.41 -1.32 -2.99
CA VAL A 35 15.76 -2.12 -4.17
C VAL A 35 16.95 -3.03 -3.87
N VAL A 36 17.99 -2.53 -3.21
CA VAL A 36 19.16 -3.34 -2.83
C VAL A 36 18.77 -4.43 -1.84
N ALA A 37 17.98 -4.09 -0.81
CA ALA A 37 17.50 -5.06 0.17
C ALA A 37 16.57 -6.10 -0.47
N PHE A 38 15.72 -5.70 -1.42
CA PHE A 38 14.85 -6.59 -2.18
C PHE A 38 15.66 -7.56 -3.04
N ALA A 39 16.66 -7.07 -3.79
CA ALA A 39 17.53 -7.91 -4.59
C ALA A 39 18.35 -8.88 -3.71
N ALA A 40 18.94 -8.39 -2.62
CA ALA A 40 19.69 -9.21 -1.68
C ALA A 40 18.80 -10.30 -1.05
N SER A 41 17.56 -9.95 -0.68
CA SER A 41 16.63 -10.91 -0.09
C SER A 41 16.13 -11.94 -1.10
N ALA A 42 15.91 -11.55 -2.35
CA ALA A 42 15.54 -12.47 -3.43
C ALA A 42 16.67 -13.46 -3.73
N ILE A 43 17.92 -12.98 -3.79
CA ILE A 43 19.11 -13.83 -3.97
C ILE A 43 19.27 -14.78 -2.77
N ALA A 44 19.16 -14.26 -1.54
CA ALA A 44 19.23 -15.08 -0.34
C ALA A 44 18.14 -16.16 -0.37
N GLY A 45 16.88 -15.80 -0.65
CA GLY A 45 15.79 -16.76 -0.77
C GLY A 45 16.05 -17.84 -1.81
N ALA A 46 16.58 -17.48 -2.99
CA ALA A 46 16.92 -18.45 -4.05
C ALA A 46 18.03 -19.42 -3.63
N VAL A 47 19.09 -18.92 -3.00
CA VAL A 47 20.18 -19.73 -2.45
C VAL A 47 19.65 -20.67 -1.36
N PHE A 48 18.85 -20.15 -0.45
CA PHE A 48 18.28 -20.94 0.64
C PHE A 48 17.33 -22.05 0.15
N LEU A 49 16.60 -21.85 -0.95
CA LEU A 49 15.83 -22.94 -1.59
C LEU A 49 16.70 -24.05 -2.18
N GLU A 50 17.92 -23.73 -2.61
CA GLU A 50 18.83 -24.68 -3.22
C GLU A 50 19.63 -25.49 -2.18
N PHE A 51 19.94 -24.88 -1.03
CA PHE A 51 20.80 -25.47 0.00
C PHE A 51 20.08 -26.00 1.24
N THR A 52 18.77 -25.73 1.38
CA THR A 52 17.97 -26.21 2.50
C THR A 52 16.59 -26.68 2.01
N ASP A 53 16.00 -27.66 2.69
CA ASP A 53 14.62 -28.11 2.48
C ASP A 53 13.59 -27.07 2.99
N LEU A 54 13.82 -25.79 2.68
CA LEU A 54 12.91 -24.72 3.04
C LEU A 54 11.65 -24.83 2.18
N VAL A 55 10.51 -24.75 2.85
CA VAL A 55 9.22 -24.76 2.19
C VAL A 55 8.97 -23.40 1.57
N LEU A 56 8.21 -23.34 0.47
CA LEU A 56 7.86 -22.11 -0.24
C LEU A 56 7.21 -21.04 0.69
N MET A 57 6.60 -21.47 1.80
CA MET A 57 6.06 -20.60 2.85
C MET A 57 7.14 -19.85 3.63
N ASP A 58 8.35 -20.38 3.79
CA ASP A 58 9.46 -19.71 4.48
C ASP A 58 10.03 -18.55 3.65
N LEU A 59 9.79 -18.53 2.34
CA LEU A 59 10.11 -17.39 1.46
C LEU A 59 9.35 -16.12 1.82
N SER A 60 8.23 -16.23 2.54
CA SER A 60 7.48 -15.07 3.04
C SER A 60 8.33 -14.19 3.96
N LEU A 61 9.27 -14.78 4.72
CA LEU A 61 10.26 -14.03 5.51
C LEU A 61 11.17 -13.21 4.61
N PHE A 62 11.77 -13.87 3.61
CA PHE A 62 12.65 -13.20 2.67
C PHE A 62 11.91 -12.10 1.89
N ALA A 63 10.65 -12.33 1.51
CA ALA A 63 9.85 -11.30 0.86
C ALA A 63 9.61 -10.06 1.74
N THR A 64 9.67 -10.18 3.07
CA THR A 64 9.34 -9.09 4.01
C THR A 64 10.56 -8.40 4.60
N LEU A 65 11.73 -9.04 4.58
CA LEU A 65 13.01 -8.46 5.00
C LEU A 65 13.30 -7.07 4.39
N PRO A 66 13.01 -6.77 3.11
CA PRO A 66 13.27 -5.44 2.55
C PRO A 66 12.51 -4.32 3.28
N LEU A 67 11.28 -4.60 3.72
CA LEU A 67 10.47 -3.68 4.50
C LEU A 67 11.03 -3.52 5.92
N VAL A 68 11.50 -4.61 6.53
CA VAL A 68 12.15 -4.58 7.85
C VAL A 68 13.43 -3.76 7.80
N VAL A 69 14.31 -3.99 6.82
CA VAL A 69 15.56 -3.22 6.62
C VAL A 69 15.26 -1.74 6.48
N LEU A 70 14.25 -1.38 5.68
CA LEU A 70 13.82 0.00 5.50
C LEU A 70 13.26 0.61 6.78
N GLY A 71 12.50 -0.17 7.55
CA GLY A 71 11.98 0.22 8.86
C GLY A 71 13.11 0.48 9.86
N THR A 72 14.06 -0.44 9.97
CA THR A 72 15.24 -0.30 10.83
C THR A 72 16.06 0.94 10.48
N PHE A 73 16.34 1.14 9.19
CA PHE A 73 17.09 2.32 8.72
C PHE A 73 16.46 3.63 9.18
N HIS A 74 15.14 3.73 9.09
CA HIS A 74 14.41 4.93 9.51
C HIS A 74 14.34 5.12 11.02
N LEU A 75 14.06 4.05 11.76
CA LEU A 75 14.01 4.12 13.20
C LEU A 75 15.38 4.50 13.79
N LEU A 76 16.48 4.04 13.16
CA LEU A 76 17.83 4.45 13.54
C LEU A 76 18.13 5.92 13.22
N ARG A 77 17.64 6.41 12.08
CA ARG A 77 17.88 7.79 11.63
C ARG A 77 17.03 8.82 12.38
N SER A 78 15.80 8.46 12.78
CA SER A 78 14.91 9.36 13.50
C SER A 78 15.28 9.45 14.98
N LYS A 79 15.63 10.65 15.45
CA LYS A 79 15.92 10.91 16.87
C LYS A 79 14.76 10.56 17.80
N VAL A 80 13.52 10.72 17.32
CA VAL A 80 12.30 10.47 18.10
C VAL A 80 11.98 8.97 18.13
N TYR A 81 12.16 8.27 17.01
CA TYR A 81 11.76 6.86 16.90
C TYR A 81 12.87 5.86 17.26
N ARG A 82 14.11 6.32 17.50
CA ARG A 82 15.20 5.44 17.95
C ARG A 82 14.89 4.73 19.27
N TYR A 83 14.16 5.39 20.18
CA TYR A 83 13.73 4.78 21.43
C TYR A 83 12.69 3.67 21.24
N LEU A 84 11.92 3.70 20.14
CA LEU A 84 10.99 2.61 19.84
C LEU A 84 11.71 1.30 19.56
N LEU A 85 12.91 1.32 18.95
CA LEU A 85 13.72 0.11 18.78
C LEU A 85 14.14 -0.49 20.12
N LEU A 86 14.50 0.36 21.09
CA LEU A 86 14.87 -0.09 22.42
C LEU A 86 13.66 -0.71 23.14
N VAL A 87 12.49 -0.07 23.06
CA VAL A 87 11.25 -0.62 23.62
C VAL A 87 10.89 -1.97 22.99
N LEU A 88 11.00 -2.09 21.65
CA LEU A 88 10.75 -3.36 20.95
C LEU A 88 11.76 -4.45 21.34
N ALA A 89 13.03 -4.09 21.52
CA ALA A 89 14.06 -5.02 21.98
C ALA A 89 13.81 -5.50 23.42
N VAL A 90 13.44 -4.59 24.33
CA VAL A 90 13.06 -4.94 25.70
C VAL A 90 11.81 -5.82 25.71
N ALA A 91 10.78 -5.49 24.93
CA ALA A 91 9.58 -6.30 24.81
C ALA A 91 9.88 -7.71 24.28
N ALA A 92 10.76 -7.83 23.28
CA ALA A 92 11.23 -9.12 22.78
C ALA A 92 11.97 -9.92 23.87
N GLY A 93 12.82 -9.25 24.65
CA GLY A 93 13.49 -9.87 25.80
C GLY A 93 12.52 -10.37 26.86
N VAL A 94 11.51 -9.57 27.23
CA VAL A 94 10.46 -9.99 28.17
C VAL A 94 9.69 -11.19 27.64
N MET A 95 9.27 -11.17 26.37
CA MET A 95 8.58 -12.32 25.75
C MET A 95 9.45 -13.59 25.77
N PHE A 96 10.75 -13.45 25.55
CA PHE A 96 11.71 -14.56 25.65
C PHE A 96 11.75 -15.14 27.06
N PHE A 97 11.84 -14.29 28.10
CA PHE A 97 11.82 -14.75 29.50
C PHE A 97 10.46 -15.33 29.93
N MET A 98 9.36 -14.94 29.28
CA MET A 98 8.03 -15.52 29.49
C MET A 98 7.82 -16.88 28.79
N GLY A 99 8.83 -17.40 28.09
CA GLY A 99 8.75 -18.68 27.39
C GLY A 99 7.94 -18.64 26.09
N VAL A 100 7.73 -17.46 25.51
CA VAL A 100 7.09 -17.33 24.19
C VAL A 100 8.01 -17.93 23.12
N SER A 101 7.43 -18.65 22.16
CA SER A 101 8.19 -19.26 21.06
C SER A 101 9.02 -18.22 20.30
N TYR A 102 10.27 -18.57 19.99
CA TYR A 102 11.20 -17.74 19.21
C TYR A 102 10.60 -17.27 17.89
N VAL A 103 9.85 -18.14 17.22
CA VAL A 103 9.16 -17.86 15.95
C VAL A 103 8.18 -16.69 16.10
N THR A 104 7.39 -16.71 17.17
CA THR A 104 6.39 -15.68 17.48
C THR A 104 7.08 -14.35 17.81
N ILE A 105 8.16 -14.38 18.60
CA ILE A 105 8.94 -13.18 18.96
C ILE A 105 9.51 -12.53 17.70
N MET A 106 10.14 -13.33 16.82
CA MET A 106 10.73 -12.84 15.58
C MET A 106 9.66 -12.24 14.66
N ALA A 107 8.51 -12.89 14.51
CA ALA A 107 7.43 -12.38 13.68
C ALA A 107 6.83 -11.07 14.20
N VAL A 108 6.59 -10.95 15.51
CA VAL A 108 6.12 -9.70 16.13
C VAL A 108 7.13 -8.58 15.94
N ALA A 109 8.42 -8.86 16.11
CA ALA A 109 9.49 -7.88 15.90
C ALA A 109 9.55 -7.44 14.43
N MET A 110 9.49 -8.37 13.48
CA MET A 110 9.49 -8.09 12.04
C MET A 110 8.29 -7.26 11.62
N ILE A 111 7.08 -7.59 12.09
CA ILE A 111 5.87 -6.80 11.79
C ILE A 111 6.00 -5.40 12.38
N SER A 112 6.40 -5.28 13.64
CA SER A 112 6.49 -3.98 14.33
C SER A 112 7.49 -3.03 13.66
N VAL A 113 8.68 -3.54 13.30
CA VAL A 113 9.70 -2.76 12.59
C VAL A 113 9.31 -2.54 11.13
N GLY A 114 8.81 -3.57 10.46
CA GLY A 114 8.44 -3.57 9.04
C GLY A 114 7.34 -2.58 8.70
N ILE A 115 6.35 -2.36 9.59
CA ILE A 115 5.31 -1.32 9.40
C ILE A 115 5.93 0.07 9.24
N SER A 116 7.02 0.37 9.95
CA SER A 116 7.72 1.66 9.78
C SER A 116 8.37 1.77 8.40
N GLY A 117 8.85 0.66 7.83
CA GLY A 117 9.35 0.59 6.47
C GLY A 117 8.23 0.76 5.43
N VAL A 118 7.09 0.10 5.65
CA VAL A 118 5.89 0.22 4.81
C VAL A 118 5.45 1.68 4.68
N VAL A 119 5.32 2.40 5.78
CA VAL A 119 4.84 3.80 5.75
C VAL A 119 5.80 4.71 5.00
N GLN A 120 7.12 4.52 5.14
CA GLN A 120 8.08 5.30 4.36
C GLN A 120 8.01 4.99 2.87
N LEU A 121 7.88 3.72 2.51
CA LEU A 121 7.73 3.33 1.11
C LEU A 121 6.46 3.95 0.53
N VAL A 122 5.35 3.93 1.28
CA VAL A 122 4.11 4.62 0.92
C VAL A 122 4.34 6.12 0.71
N ALA A 123 5.06 6.79 1.61
CA ALA A 123 5.33 8.22 1.50
C ALA A 123 6.09 8.56 0.21
N VAL A 124 7.10 7.77 -0.14
CA VAL A 124 7.84 7.89 -1.38
C VAL A 124 6.94 7.64 -2.60
N LEU A 125 6.14 6.57 -2.55
CA LEU A 125 5.21 6.23 -3.62
C LEU A 125 4.19 7.35 -3.86
N GLN A 126 3.67 7.98 -2.81
CA GLN A 126 2.74 9.12 -2.94
C GLN A 126 3.40 10.29 -3.65
N ARG A 127 4.60 10.68 -3.24
CA ARG A 127 5.35 11.78 -3.89
C ARG A 127 5.66 11.50 -5.36
N PHE A 128 5.90 10.24 -5.69
CA PHE A 128 6.18 9.81 -7.06
C PHE A 128 4.92 9.69 -7.93
N LEU A 129 3.83 9.16 -7.38
CA LEU A 129 2.61 8.85 -8.12
C LEU A 129 1.67 10.05 -8.26
N PHE A 130 1.61 10.94 -7.26
CA PHE A 130 0.58 11.98 -7.19
C PHE A 130 0.50 12.82 -8.47
N TYR A 131 1.58 13.52 -8.85
CA TYR A 131 1.55 14.37 -10.05
C TYR A 131 1.45 13.57 -11.35
N ARG A 132 1.99 12.34 -11.40
CA ARG A 132 1.84 11.48 -12.58
C ARG A 132 0.41 11.08 -12.82
N VAL A 133 -0.32 10.76 -11.75
CA VAL A 133 -1.74 10.44 -11.79
C VAL A 133 -2.53 11.68 -12.14
N VAL A 134 -2.32 12.79 -11.42
CA VAL A 134 -3.06 14.04 -11.67
C VAL A 134 -2.85 14.52 -13.11
N ALA A 135 -1.62 14.51 -13.63
CA ALA A 135 -1.34 14.88 -15.02
C ALA A 135 -1.91 13.89 -16.06
N SER A 136 -2.20 12.66 -15.67
CA SER A 136 -2.89 11.69 -16.54
C SER A 136 -4.40 11.90 -16.54
N ILE A 137 -4.96 12.29 -15.38
CA ILE A 137 -6.38 12.61 -15.23
C ILE A 137 -6.70 13.96 -15.90
N GLU A 138 -5.87 14.97 -15.67
CA GLU A 138 -6.02 16.29 -16.27
C GLU A 138 -5.95 16.16 -17.81
N TYR A 139 -7.02 16.58 -18.48
CA TYR A 139 -7.21 16.47 -19.93
C TYR A 139 -7.39 15.04 -20.47
N LEU A 140 -7.71 14.04 -19.65
CA LEU A 140 -7.97 12.67 -20.11
C LEU A 140 -8.97 12.65 -21.29
N ASN A 141 -10.08 13.35 -21.15
CA ASN A 141 -11.18 13.33 -22.13
C ASN A 141 -10.96 14.27 -23.34
N VAL A 142 -9.82 14.96 -23.38
CA VAL A 142 -9.48 15.93 -24.43
C VAL A 142 -8.36 15.39 -25.32
N ARG A 143 -7.57 14.43 -24.83
CA ARG A 143 -6.45 13.86 -25.57
C ARG A 143 -6.96 12.93 -26.68
N GLU A 144 -6.45 13.16 -27.88
CA GLU A 144 -6.76 12.35 -29.06
C GLU A 144 -6.15 10.93 -28.97
N LYS A 145 -4.99 10.80 -28.32
CA LYS A 145 -4.32 9.52 -28.06
C LYS A 145 -4.06 9.32 -26.58
N LEU A 146 -4.78 8.37 -25.99
CA LEU A 146 -4.54 7.92 -24.62
C LEU A 146 -3.39 6.91 -24.59
N THR A 147 -2.37 7.19 -23.78
CA THR A 147 -1.29 6.22 -23.51
C THR A 147 -1.83 5.05 -22.68
N PHE A 148 -1.12 3.91 -22.66
CA PHE A 148 -1.49 2.78 -21.81
C PHE A 148 -1.61 3.18 -20.33
N TRP A 149 -0.70 4.05 -19.86
CA TRP A 149 -0.75 4.60 -18.51
C TRP A 149 -2.01 5.44 -18.27
N ASP A 150 -2.38 6.32 -19.20
CA ASP A 150 -3.59 7.14 -19.05
C ASP A 150 -4.86 6.27 -19.01
N ARG A 151 -4.92 5.17 -19.79
CA ARG A 151 -6.02 4.20 -19.74
C ARG A 151 -6.06 3.44 -18.41
N ALA A 152 -4.90 3.02 -17.91
CA ALA A 152 -4.80 2.33 -16.62
C ALA A 152 -5.26 3.25 -15.46
N VAL A 153 -4.86 4.53 -15.49
CA VAL A 153 -5.32 5.54 -14.52
C VAL A 153 -6.83 5.76 -14.66
N ALA A 154 -7.37 5.95 -15.87
CA ALA A 154 -8.81 6.14 -16.06
C ALA A 154 -9.64 4.97 -15.49
N PHE A 155 -9.18 3.74 -15.74
CA PHE A 155 -9.82 2.53 -15.24
C PHE A 155 -9.71 2.40 -13.72
N LEU A 156 -8.49 2.56 -13.17
CA LEU A 156 -8.24 2.45 -11.74
C LEU A 156 -9.06 3.47 -10.96
N PHE A 157 -9.15 4.71 -11.46
CA PHE A 157 -9.90 5.81 -10.82
C PHE A 157 -11.36 5.90 -11.26
N ASN A 158 -11.86 4.96 -12.08
CA ASN A 158 -13.24 4.93 -12.55
C ASN A 158 -13.74 6.27 -13.15
N ILE A 159 -12.91 6.94 -13.95
CA ILE A 159 -13.25 8.24 -14.53
C ILE A 159 -14.10 8.00 -15.78
N SER A 160 -15.31 8.54 -15.81
CA SER A 160 -16.17 8.48 -16.99
C SER A 160 -15.62 9.38 -18.11
N ASN A 161 -15.83 8.95 -19.36
CA ASN A 161 -15.47 9.72 -20.55
C ASN A 161 -16.29 11.02 -20.69
N ASP A 162 -17.42 11.12 -19.99
CA ASP A 162 -18.33 12.28 -20.06
C ASP A 162 -17.96 13.40 -19.06
N LEU A 163 -16.98 13.17 -18.18
CA LEU A 163 -16.58 14.16 -17.17
C LEU A 163 -15.61 15.20 -17.76
N ASP A 164 -15.82 16.49 -17.51
CA ASP A 164 -14.84 17.51 -17.90
C ASP A 164 -13.64 17.52 -16.93
N THR A 165 -12.64 16.70 -17.24
CA THR A 165 -11.41 16.53 -16.45
C THR A 165 -10.49 17.76 -16.41
N ARG A 166 -10.83 18.85 -17.10
CA ARG A 166 -10.05 20.12 -17.06
C ARG A 166 -10.19 20.85 -15.72
N ASN A 167 -11.35 20.71 -15.07
CA ASN A 167 -11.65 21.39 -13.82
C ASN A 167 -11.19 20.56 -12.62
N LEU A 168 -9.96 20.05 -12.67
CA LEU A 168 -9.38 19.31 -11.56
C LEU A 168 -8.83 20.29 -10.52
N GLU A 169 -9.32 20.16 -9.30
CA GLU A 169 -8.96 21.03 -8.17
C GLU A 169 -8.46 20.20 -6.98
N ILE A 170 -7.61 20.85 -6.17
CA ILE A 170 -7.17 20.35 -4.88
C ILE A 170 -7.55 21.35 -3.80
N ASP A 171 -7.82 20.87 -2.60
CA ASP A 171 -7.99 21.75 -1.45
C ASP A 171 -6.61 22.14 -0.90
N ALA A 172 -6.16 23.35 -1.25
CA ALA A 172 -4.89 23.90 -0.79
C ALA A 172 -4.90 24.29 0.70
N ASN A 173 -6.06 24.33 1.36
CA ASN A 173 -6.22 24.61 2.78
C ASN A 173 -6.34 23.34 3.62
N ALA A 174 -5.98 22.17 3.08
CA ALA A 174 -6.10 20.87 3.73
C ALA A 174 -5.20 20.65 4.98
N LYS A 175 -4.67 21.72 5.61
CA LYS A 175 -3.95 21.61 6.89
C LYS A 175 -4.94 21.28 8.00
N ARG A 176 -4.83 20.08 8.56
CA ARG A 176 -5.74 19.57 9.60
C ARG A 176 -5.06 19.58 10.96
N ALA A 177 -5.78 20.08 11.97
CA ALA A 177 -5.29 20.12 13.35
C ALA A 177 -5.50 18.80 14.12
N SER A 178 -6.33 17.89 13.60
CA SER A 178 -6.73 16.64 14.25
C SER A 178 -6.66 15.44 13.31
N LEU A 179 -6.49 14.24 13.89
CA LEU A 179 -6.48 12.97 13.14
C LEU A 179 -7.80 12.77 12.36
N PRO A 180 -7.75 12.48 11.05
CA PRO A 180 -8.95 12.36 10.25
C PRO A 180 -9.52 10.93 10.35
N TRP A 181 -10.28 10.67 11.42
CA TRP A 181 -10.84 9.34 11.70
C TRP A 181 -11.70 8.75 10.59
N ASN A 182 -12.44 9.58 9.85
CA ASN A 182 -13.24 9.13 8.70
C ASN A 182 -12.35 8.64 7.54
N ASP A 183 -11.24 9.34 7.30
CA ASP A 183 -10.28 9.03 6.25
C ASP A 183 -9.51 7.76 6.60
N ILE A 184 -9.04 7.67 7.84
CA ILE A 184 -8.46 6.45 8.43
C ILE A 184 -9.44 5.29 8.26
N GLY A 185 -10.71 5.45 8.66
CA GLY A 185 -11.73 4.42 8.54
C GLY A 185 -11.97 3.97 7.10
N SER A 186 -11.98 4.89 6.13
CA SER A 186 -12.15 4.50 4.72
C SER A 186 -10.92 3.76 4.17
N SER A 187 -9.70 4.20 4.51
CA SER A 187 -8.47 3.50 4.10
C SER A 187 -8.36 2.13 4.76
N LEU A 188 -8.75 2.01 6.03
CA LEU A 188 -8.82 0.75 6.75
C LEU A 188 -9.81 -0.21 6.12
N LYS A 189 -11.02 0.25 5.79
CA LYS A 189 -12.03 -0.61 5.15
C LYS A 189 -11.52 -1.21 3.85
N ILE A 190 -10.88 -0.41 3.00
CA ILE A 190 -10.34 -0.88 1.71
C ILE A 190 -9.18 -1.86 1.95
N SER A 191 -8.24 -1.49 2.83
CA SER A 191 -7.07 -2.33 3.15
C SER A 191 -7.51 -3.66 3.76
N PHE A 192 -8.49 -3.65 4.65
CA PHE A 192 -9.02 -4.85 5.28
C PHE A 192 -9.66 -5.78 4.26
N ILE A 193 -10.52 -5.24 3.38
CA ILE A 193 -11.19 -6.00 2.33
C ILE A 193 -10.16 -6.65 1.39
N ILE A 194 -9.26 -5.85 0.80
CA ILE A 194 -8.21 -6.35 -0.11
C ILE A 194 -7.31 -7.35 0.60
N GLY A 195 -6.96 -7.05 1.85
CA GLY A 195 -6.08 -7.87 2.65
C GLY A 195 -6.63 -9.24 2.96
N LEU A 196 -7.91 -9.30 3.35
CA LEU A 196 -8.60 -10.58 3.52
C LEU A 196 -8.63 -11.36 2.22
N PHE A 197 -8.84 -10.72 1.08
CA PHE A 197 -8.92 -11.43 -0.20
C PHE A 197 -7.59 -11.99 -0.67
N ILE A 198 -6.52 -11.17 -0.69
CA ILE A 198 -5.17 -11.63 -1.02
C ILE A 198 -4.78 -12.76 -0.07
N TRP A 199 -5.11 -12.60 1.21
CA TRP A 199 -4.82 -13.60 2.20
C TRP A 199 -5.53 -14.93 1.93
N ILE A 200 -6.86 -14.95 1.82
CA ILE A 200 -7.60 -16.21 1.64
C ILE A 200 -7.13 -16.89 0.35
N TYR A 201 -6.85 -16.12 -0.71
CA TYR A 201 -6.29 -16.66 -1.94
C TYR A 201 -4.94 -17.34 -1.71
N ILE A 202 -4.03 -16.70 -0.94
CA ILE A 202 -2.73 -17.27 -0.63
C ILE A 202 -2.90 -18.50 0.27
N SER A 203 -3.48 -18.33 1.45
CA SER A 203 -3.51 -19.38 2.46
C SER A 203 -4.34 -20.61 2.10
N MET A 204 -5.35 -20.46 1.24
CA MET A 204 -6.27 -21.54 0.89
C MET A 204 -6.08 -22.03 -0.55
N ASN A 205 -4.95 -21.65 -1.18
CA ASN A 205 -4.57 -22.17 -2.48
C ASN A 205 -4.34 -23.69 -2.36
N PRO A 206 -5.01 -24.54 -3.15
CA PRO A 206 -4.83 -26.00 -3.12
C PRO A 206 -3.39 -26.44 -3.29
N SER A 207 -2.58 -25.69 -4.05
CA SER A 207 -1.16 -25.95 -4.24
C SER A 207 -0.33 -25.78 -2.95
N TRP A 208 -0.87 -25.10 -1.93
CA TRP A 208 -0.19 -24.83 -0.66
C TRP A 208 -0.90 -25.44 0.55
N MET A 209 -2.05 -26.11 0.35
CA MET A 209 -2.82 -26.79 1.41
C MET A 209 -2.28 -28.17 1.82
N GLU A 210 -1.18 -28.64 1.22
CA GLU A 210 -0.52 -29.90 1.63
C GLU A 210 0.31 -29.75 2.91
N TYR A 211 0.55 -28.52 3.34
CA TYR A 211 1.31 -28.21 4.54
C TYR A 211 0.37 -28.08 5.75
N ASP A 212 0.79 -28.65 6.88
CA ASP A 212 0.02 -28.71 8.12
C ASP A 212 -0.40 -27.30 8.59
N LEU A 213 -1.71 -27.04 8.62
CA LEU A 213 -2.29 -25.78 9.10
C LEU A 213 -2.05 -25.53 10.59
N THR A 214 -1.62 -26.54 11.35
CA THR A 214 -1.27 -26.39 12.76
C THR A 214 -0.02 -25.51 12.94
N ASN A 215 0.84 -25.49 11.91
CA ASN A 215 2.04 -24.66 11.83
C ASN A 215 1.95 -23.66 10.68
N VAL A 216 0.77 -23.05 10.40
CA VAL A 216 0.77 -21.94 9.42
C VAL A 216 1.76 -20.89 9.94
N PRO A 217 2.86 -20.65 9.20
CA PRO A 217 3.92 -19.86 9.76
C PRO A 217 3.40 -18.44 9.92
N VAL A 218 3.60 -17.88 11.12
CA VAL A 218 3.34 -16.47 11.42
C VAL A 218 3.97 -15.54 10.36
N TYR A 219 4.97 -16.05 9.64
CA TYR A 219 5.65 -15.44 8.50
C TYR A 219 4.75 -15.17 7.28
N LEU A 220 3.73 -15.99 7.01
CA LEU A 220 2.77 -15.67 5.97
C LEU A 220 2.01 -14.36 6.30
N PHE A 221 1.73 -14.09 7.58
CA PHE A 221 1.14 -12.80 7.98
C PHE A 221 2.07 -11.62 7.73
N ALA A 222 3.38 -11.81 7.65
CA ALA A 222 4.30 -10.74 7.32
C ALA A 222 4.07 -10.22 5.88
N LEU A 223 3.59 -11.06 4.94
CA LEU A 223 3.20 -10.60 3.59
C LEU A 223 2.06 -9.59 3.61
N MET A 224 1.22 -9.59 4.65
CA MET A 224 0.14 -8.62 4.80
C MET A 224 0.66 -7.17 4.92
N MET A 225 1.94 -6.98 5.28
CA MET A 225 2.57 -5.66 5.28
C MET A 225 2.59 -4.98 3.90
N TYR A 226 2.47 -5.73 2.81
CA TYR A 226 2.35 -5.17 1.46
C TYR A 226 0.95 -4.60 1.16
N ILE A 227 -0.08 -4.96 1.93
CA ILE A 227 -1.44 -4.45 1.70
C ILE A 227 -1.51 -2.93 1.90
N PRO A 228 -1.00 -2.35 3.01
CA PRO A 228 -0.93 -0.90 3.13
C PRO A 228 -0.04 -0.24 2.06
N VAL A 229 0.99 -0.91 1.54
CA VAL A 229 1.82 -0.40 0.43
C VAL A 229 0.98 -0.22 -0.84
N ILE A 230 -0.02 -1.08 -1.07
CA ILE A 230 -0.90 -0.98 -2.24
C ILE A 230 -1.98 0.07 -2.01
N VAL A 231 -2.58 0.14 -0.82
CA VAL A 231 -3.79 0.95 -0.58
C VAL A 231 -3.48 2.38 -0.13
N LEU A 232 -2.52 2.55 0.79
CA LEU A 232 -2.23 3.87 1.36
C LEU A 232 -1.67 4.90 0.36
N PRO A 233 -0.97 4.55 -0.74
CA PRO A 233 -0.56 5.57 -1.71
C PRO A 233 -1.73 6.38 -2.27
N PHE A 234 -2.95 5.83 -2.22
CA PHE A 234 -4.14 6.51 -2.70
C PHE A 234 -4.82 7.40 -1.65
N SER A 235 -4.47 7.30 -0.37
CA SER A 235 -5.10 8.12 0.68
C SER A 235 -4.82 9.60 0.51
N ILE A 236 -3.70 9.98 -0.11
CA ILE A 236 -3.35 11.38 -0.36
C ILE A 236 -4.39 12.12 -1.22
N PHE A 237 -5.06 11.42 -2.14
CA PHE A 237 -6.13 12.02 -2.97
C PHE A 237 -7.36 12.39 -2.13
N MET A 238 -7.60 11.66 -1.03
CA MET A 238 -8.64 11.98 -0.06
C MET A 238 -8.19 13.10 0.88
N SER A 239 -6.95 13.06 1.37
CA SER A 239 -6.39 14.10 2.24
C SER A 239 -6.45 15.49 1.60
N LEU A 240 -6.06 15.59 0.33
CA LEU A 240 -6.09 16.82 -0.49
C LEU A 240 -7.46 17.10 -1.15
N ASN A 241 -8.47 16.26 -0.89
CA ASN A 241 -9.81 16.34 -1.49
C ASN A 241 -9.77 16.61 -3.01
N VAL A 242 -8.96 15.82 -3.74
CA VAL A 242 -8.78 16.00 -5.18
C VAL A 242 -10.10 15.67 -5.87
N ARG A 243 -10.65 16.65 -6.58
CA ARG A 243 -11.97 16.56 -7.21
C ARG A 243 -11.96 17.14 -8.61
N ILE A 244 -12.84 16.59 -9.45
CA ILE A 244 -13.20 17.18 -10.73
C ILE A 244 -14.51 17.92 -10.51
N GLU A 245 -14.49 19.24 -10.65
CA GLU A 245 -15.68 20.07 -10.48
C GLU A 245 -16.61 19.91 -11.69
N THR A 246 -17.88 19.62 -11.40
CA THR A 246 -18.92 19.53 -12.42
C THR A 246 -20.11 20.40 -12.02
N ARG A 247 -20.98 20.74 -12.97
CA ARG A 247 -22.15 21.60 -12.71
C ARG A 247 -23.17 21.00 -11.73
N TYR A 248 -23.16 19.69 -11.50
CA TYR A 248 -24.17 19.00 -10.71
C TYR A 248 -23.62 18.39 -9.42
N ARG A 249 -22.47 17.69 -9.51
CA ARG A 249 -21.84 17.04 -8.35
C ARG A 249 -20.36 16.83 -8.60
N ASP A 250 -19.55 17.25 -7.65
CA ASP A 250 -18.10 17.03 -7.73
C ASP A 250 -17.77 15.54 -7.71
N PHE A 251 -16.92 15.14 -8.65
CA PHE A 251 -16.39 13.79 -8.69
C PHE A 251 -15.10 13.73 -7.89
N LYS A 252 -15.13 13.10 -6.72
CA LYS A 252 -13.93 12.90 -5.89
C LYS A 252 -13.12 11.74 -6.46
N ILE A 253 -11.85 12.02 -6.77
CA ILE A 253 -10.92 11.07 -7.38
C ILE A 253 -10.76 9.80 -6.52
N TYR A 254 -10.73 9.96 -5.20
CA TYR A 254 -10.62 8.83 -4.26
C TYR A 254 -11.84 7.89 -4.27
N ASP A 255 -13.05 8.42 -4.43
CA ASP A 255 -14.27 7.59 -4.49
C ASP A 255 -14.26 6.68 -5.73
N GLY A 256 -13.68 7.17 -6.82
CA GLY A 256 -13.45 6.41 -8.04
C GLY A 256 -12.55 5.17 -7.82
N ILE A 257 -11.38 5.36 -7.21
CA ILE A 257 -10.48 4.25 -6.87
C ILE A 257 -11.14 3.26 -5.92
N LYS A 258 -11.76 3.78 -4.86
CA LYS A 258 -12.47 2.96 -3.88
C LYS A 258 -13.51 2.08 -4.56
N GLY A 259 -14.28 2.63 -5.49
CA GLY A 259 -15.27 1.88 -6.27
C GLY A 259 -14.64 0.80 -7.15
N THR A 260 -13.54 1.11 -7.86
CA THR A 260 -12.84 0.11 -8.68
C THR A 260 -12.20 -0.99 -7.85
N LEU A 261 -11.50 -0.66 -6.77
CA LEU A 261 -10.90 -1.65 -5.86
C LEU A 261 -11.98 -2.55 -5.25
N MET A 262 -13.12 -1.99 -4.82
CA MET A 262 -14.23 -2.80 -4.33
C MET A 262 -14.80 -3.72 -5.42
N ARG A 263 -14.98 -3.24 -6.65
CA ARG A 263 -15.51 -4.06 -7.75
C ARG A 263 -14.55 -5.15 -8.23
N MET A 264 -13.25 -4.86 -8.27
CA MET A 264 -12.22 -5.88 -8.55
C MET A 264 -12.14 -6.95 -7.47
N ALA A 265 -12.61 -6.63 -6.27
CA ALA A 265 -12.68 -7.56 -5.17
C ALA A 265 -13.97 -8.40 -5.13
N ILE A 266 -14.95 -8.14 -6.03
CA ILE A 266 -16.23 -8.90 -6.12
C ILE A 266 -16.09 -10.26 -6.85
N PRO A 267 -15.27 -10.44 -7.91
CA PRO A 267 -15.03 -11.73 -8.56
C PRO A 267 -14.44 -12.83 -7.66
N VAL A 268 -14.28 -12.58 -6.36
CA VAL A 268 -13.67 -13.43 -5.34
C VAL A 268 -14.65 -14.50 -4.82
N PHE A 269 -15.80 -14.72 -5.48
CA PHE A 269 -16.64 -15.89 -5.21
C PHE A 269 -15.91 -17.23 -5.41
N ALA A 270 -14.86 -17.27 -6.25
CA ALA A 270 -13.96 -18.41 -6.38
C ALA A 270 -13.27 -18.78 -5.04
N THR A 271 -13.12 -17.81 -4.14
CA THR A 271 -12.47 -18.01 -2.85
C THR A 271 -13.36 -18.73 -1.84
N PHE A 272 -14.69 -18.65 -1.98
CA PHE A 272 -15.60 -19.50 -1.20
C PHE A 272 -15.44 -20.98 -1.56
N MET A 273 -15.14 -21.31 -2.83
CA MET A 273 -14.83 -22.68 -3.24
C MET A 273 -13.55 -23.20 -2.55
N TYR A 274 -12.54 -22.35 -2.37
CA TYR A 274 -11.33 -22.71 -1.63
C TYR A 274 -11.59 -22.90 -0.13
N ILE A 275 -12.47 -22.09 0.46
CA ILE A 275 -12.90 -22.27 1.85
C ILE A 275 -13.57 -23.63 2.04
N ILE A 276 -14.51 -24.00 1.16
CA ILE A 276 -15.20 -25.29 1.21
C ILE A 276 -14.20 -26.45 1.07
N LEU A 277 -13.26 -26.35 0.12
CA LEU A 277 -12.24 -27.37 -0.10
C LEU A 277 -11.32 -27.56 1.12
N ALA A 278 -10.92 -26.47 1.78
CA ALA A 278 -10.09 -26.52 2.98
C ALA A 278 -10.84 -27.09 4.19
N VAL A 279 -12.13 -26.74 4.36
CA VAL A 279 -12.98 -27.28 5.43
C VAL A 279 -13.07 -28.81 5.30
N ASN A 280 -13.22 -29.31 4.08
CA ASN A 280 -13.27 -30.74 3.81
C ASN A 280 -11.96 -31.48 4.14
N ARG A 281 -10.80 -30.80 4.09
CA ARG A 281 -9.48 -31.41 4.36
C ARG A 281 -9.06 -31.31 5.81
N ASN A 282 -9.20 -30.12 6.41
CA ASN A 282 -8.57 -29.79 7.70
C ASN A 282 -9.57 -29.67 8.86
N GLY A 283 -10.87 -29.80 8.57
CA GLY A 283 -11.95 -29.64 9.55
C GLY A 283 -12.39 -28.18 9.71
N PHE A 284 -13.66 -28.00 10.08
CA PHE A 284 -14.29 -26.68 10.15
C PHE A 284 -13.67 -25.74 11.20
N ALA A 285 -13.34 -26.27 12.38
CA ALA A 285 -12.84 -25.47 13.51
C ALA A 285 -11.45 -24.87 13.26
N SER A 286 -10.54 -25.62 12.64
CA SER A 286 -9.18 -25.16 12.32
C SER A 286 -9.21 -24.04 11.27
N VAL A 287 -10.01 -24.22 10.21
CA VAL A 287 -10.21 -23.20 9.17
C VAL A 287 -10.81 -21.92 9.75
N LEU A 288 -11.77 -22.03 10.65
CA LEU A 288 -12.41 -20.85 11.25
C LEU A 288 -11.47 -20.11 12.21
N ALA A 289 -10.70 -20.83 13.04
CA ALA A 289 -9.66 -20.24 13.88
C ALA A 289 -8.59 -19.53 13.05
N PHE A 290 -8.23 -20.13 11.92
CA PHE A 290 -7.26 -19.58 10.98
C PHE A 290 -7.75 -18.29 10.31
N ILE A 291 -8.98 -18.28 9.78
CA ILE A 291 -9.62 -17.06 9.26
C ILE A 291 -9.68 -15.98 10.36
N GLY A 292 -10.04 -16.36 11.59
CA GLY A 292 -10.07 -15.47 12.74
C GLY A 292 -8.72 -14.81 13.04
N MET A 293 -7.64 -15.58 13.13
CA MET A 293 -6.29 -15.03 13.32
C MET A 293 -5.90 -14.08 12.17
N SER A 294 -6.24 -14.43 10.95
CA SER A 294 -5.92 -13.65 9.76
C SER A 294 -6.63 -12.30 9.72
N VAL A 295 -7.90 -12.29 10.11
CA VAL A 295 -8.67 -11.07 10.32
C VAL A 295 -7.98 -10.18 11.36
N VAL A 296 -7.54 -10.75 12.49
CA VAL A 296 -6.89 -10.01 13.57
C VAL A 296 -5.54 -9.42 13.12
N PHE A 297 -4.67 -10.23 12.53
CA PHE A 297 -3.36 -9.76 12.06
C PHE A 297 -3.49 -8.68 10.98
N ASN A 298 -4.37 -8.88 10.00
CA ASN A 298 -4.60 -7.89 8.95
C ASN A 298 -5.14 -6.58 9.53
N PHE A 299 -6.09 -6.67 10.46
CA PHE A 299 -6.63 -5.50 11.15
C PHE A 299 -5.54 -4.74 11.92
N VAL A 300 -4.73 -5.44 12.72
CA VAL A 300 -3.64 -4.83 13.49
C VAL A 300 -2.62 -4.15 12.56
N ILE A 301 -2.15 -4.84 11.51
CA ILE A 301 -1.18 -4.29 10.57
C ILE A 301 -1.73 -3.03 9.87
N CYS A 302 -2.97 -3.10 9.37
CA CYS A 302 -3.59 -1.97 8.68
C CYS A 302 -3.81 -0.77 9.62
N VAL A 303 -4.31 -1.01 10.84
CA VAL A 303 -4.52 0.04 11.85
C VAL A 303 -3.21 0.71 12.22
N PHE A 304 -2.18 -0.06 12.56
CA PHE A 304 -0.87 0.49 12.92
C PHE A 304 -0.23 1.26 11.76
N ALA A 305 -0.28 0.72 10.53
CA ALA A 305 0.25 1.41 9.35
C ALA A 305 -0.49 2.74 9.09
N CYS A 306 -1.82 2.75 9.18
CA CYS A 306 -2.60 3.98 9.03
C CYS A 306 -2.23 5.00 10.12
N LEU A 307 -2.18 4.59 11.39
CA LEU A 307 -1.88 5.51 12.50
C LEU A 307 -0.50 6.13 12.36
N ILE A 308 0.52 5.33 12.01
CA ILE A 308 1.89 5.85 11.80
C ILE A 308 1.93 6.79 10.59
N TYR A 309 1.23 6.46 9.50
CA TYR A 309 1.14 7.32 8.31
C TYR A 309 0.48 8.67 8.61
N TYR A 310 -0.75 8.67 9.14
CA TYR A 310 -1.52 9.90 9.37
C TYR A 310 -0.90 10.77 10.47
N LYS A 311 -0.24 10.17 11.47
CA LYS A 311 0.43 10.93 12.55
C LYS A 311 1.82 11.45 12.17
N GLY A 312 2.56 10.70 11.36
CA GLY A 312 3.99 10.95 11.15
C GLY A 312 4.38 11.48 9.76
N PHE A 313 3.58 11.23 8.72
CA PHE A 313 4.00 11.44 7.33
C PHE A 313 3.03 12.28 6.49
N GLU A 314 1.72 12.21 6.75
CA GLU A 314 0.71 12.88 5.93
C GLU A 314 0.98 14.39 5.78
N SER A 315 1.22 15.10 6.89
CA SER A 315 1.43 16.56 6.87
C SER A 315 2.58 16.97 5.96
N ASP A 316 3.72 16.29 6.07
CA ASP A 316 4.93 16.59 5.28
C ASP A 316 4.69 16.35 3.78
N ILE A 317 3.90 15.33 3.44
CA ILE A 317 3.58 14.99 2.04
C ILE A 317 2.59 16.01 1.47
N VAL A 318 1.56 16.36 2.23
CA VAL A 318 0.57 17.39 1.87
C VAL A 318 1.26 18.73 1.63
N ASP A 319 2.15 19.16 2.53
CA ASP A 319 2.91 20.39 2.38
C ASP A 319 3.80 20.38 1.12
N ALA A 320 4.50 19.27 0.88
CA ALA A 320 5.35 19.12 -0.30
C ALA A 320 4.57 19.19 -1.62
N ILE A 321 3.37 18.61 -1.66
CA ILE A 321 2.46 18.66 -2.81
C ILE A 321 1.88 20.08 -2.98
N ILE A 322 1.38 20.70 -1.92
CA ILE A 322 0.79 22.05 -2.03
C ILE A 322 1.84 23.06 -2.50
N MET A 323 3.07 22.97 -2.01
CA MET A 323 4.16 23.88 -2.41
C MET A 323 4.46 23.80 -3.92
N LYS A 324 4.44 22.60 -4.51
CA LYS A 324 4.68 22.42 -5.95
C LYS A 324 3.44 22.57 -6.81
N TRP A 325 2.24 22.62 -6.22
CA TRP A 325 0.99 22.74 -6.98
C TRP A 325 0.93 24.02 -7.83
N LYS A 326 1.48 25.14 -7.33
CA LYS A 326 1.59 26.40 -8.08
C LYS A 326 2.50 26.34 -9.30
N GLN A 327 3.42 25.38 -9.36
CA GLN A 327 4.27 25.15 -10.54
C GLN A 327 3.58 24.21 -11.54
N PHE A 328 2.64 23.40 -11.04
CA PHE A 328 1.87 22.47 -11.85
C PHE A 328 0.75 23.18 -12.62
N ARG A 329 0.00 24.11 -12.01
CA ARG A 329 -1.00 24.95 -12.70
C ARG A 329 -0.37 26.20 -13.28
#